data_AF-A0A920HM87-F1
#
_entry.id   AF-A0A920HM87-F1
#
_cell.length_a   1.000
_cell.length_b   1.000
_cell.length_c   1.000
_cell.angle_alpha   90.00
_cell.angle_beta   90.00
_cell.angle_gamma   90.00
#
_symmetry.space_group_name_H-M   'P 1'
#
loop_
_entity.id
_entity.type
_entity.pdbx_description
1 polymer ?
#
loop_
_entity_poly.entity_id
_entity_poly.type
_entity_poly.pdbx_seq_one_letter_code
_entity_poly.pdbx_strand_id
1 'polypeptide(L)'
;MAPFIYSEKNGIHIINLYKTVNKLEEACSALEKIASSGRKILFVATKKQAKNIISECASEVNMPYITERWPGGMLTNFVTIRKAVKKMSAIDRTKEDGTFETLSKKEKLRVDRTRAKLEKNLGSITSMTRLPGALLL
;
A
#
# COMPACT_ATOMS: atom_id res chain seq x y z
N MET A 1 19.38 7.90 -15.90
CA MET A 1 18.27 7.85 -16.88
C MET A 1 18.72 8.04 -18.33
N ALA A 2 19.97 8.41 -18.61
CA ALA A 2 20.51 8.60 -19.96
C ALA A 2 20.01 7.61 -21.05
N PRO A 3 19.98 6.28 -20.85
CA PRO A 3 19.49 5.36 -21.88
C PRO A 3 17.98 5.47 -22.17
N PHE A 4 17.19 6.12 -21.32
CA PHE A 4 15.74 6.31 -21.47
C PHE A 4 15.38 7.73 -21.94
N ILE A 5 16.36 8.64 -22.03
CA ILE A 5 16.17 9.99 -22.52
C ILE A 5 16.25 9.97 -24.05
N TYR A 6 15.27 10.56 -24.71
CA TYR A 6 15.24 10.74 -26.16
C TYR A 6 16.01 12.00 -26.56
N SER A 7 15.68 13.13 -25.94
CA SER A 7 16.32 14.43 -26.19
C SER A 7 16.11 15.36 -25.00
N GLU A 8 16.71 16.54 -25.04
CA GLU A 8 16.50 17.61 -24.07
C GLU A 8 16.01 18.86 -24.81
N LYS A 9 15.01 19.55 -24.26
CA LYS A 9 14.51 20.82 -24.79
C LYS A 9 14.29 21.77 -23.63
N ASN A 10 14.93 22.93 -23.67
CA ASN A 10 14.83 23.98 -22.64
C ASN A 10 15.13 23.45 -21.22
N GLY A 11 16.13 22.59 -21.05
CA GLY A 11 16.46 22.00 -19.75
C GLY A 11 15.53 20.86 -19.28
N ILE A 12 14.54 20.47 -20.10
CA ILE A 12 13.61 19.38 -19.80
C ILE A 12 13.98 18.16 -20.64
N HIS A 13 14.29 17.05 -19.97
CA HIS A 13 14.51 15.77 -20.65
C HIS A 13 13.19 15.16 -21.11
N ILE A 14 13.16 14.78 -22.38
CA ILE A 14 12.04 14.08 -23.02
C ILE A 14 12.33 12.57 -22.95
N ILE A 15 11.37 11.80 -22.41
CA ILE A 15 11.50 10.35 -22.26
C ILE A 15 11.17 9.66 -23.60
N ASN A 16 11.93 8.61 -23.94
CA ASN A 16 11.69 7.82 -25.14
C ASN A 16 10.44 6.93 -24.99
N LEU A 17 9.36 7.30 -25.70
CA LEU A 17 8.08 6.59 -25.64
C LEU A 17 8.14 5.16 -26.19
N TYR A 18 8.96 4.87 -27.21
CA TYR A 18 9.12 3.49 -27.72
C TYR A 18 9.69 2.58 -26.63
N LYS A 19 10.68 3.07 -25.87
CA LYS A 19 11.23 2.30 -24.74
C LYS A 19 10.21 2.16 -23.61
N THR A 20 9.40 3.19 -23.36
CA THR A 20 8.33 3.14 -22.36
C THR A 20 7.27 2.09 -22.71
N VAL A 21 6.78 2.05 -23.95
CA VAL A 21 5.78 1.06 -24.39
C VAL A 21 6.32 -0.35 -24.25
N ASN A 22 7.52 -0.62 -24.77
CA ASN A 22 8.13 -1.96 -24.67
C ASN A 22 8.30 -2.42 -23.20
N LYS A 23 8.72 -1.50 -22.31
CA LYS A 23 8.88 -1.83 -20.89
C LYS A 23 7.56 -1.94 -20.14
N LEU A 24 6.53 -1.20 -20.58
CA LEU A 24 5.18 -1.32 -20.04
C LEU A 24 4.59 -2.69 -20.37
N GLU A 25 4.71 -3.15 -21.61
CA GLU A 25 4.24 -4.48 -22.03
C GLU A 25 4.93 -5.61 -21.24
N GLU A 26 6.26 -5.52 -21.07
CA GLU A 26 7.04 -6.47 -20.27
C GLU A 26 6.56 -6.49 -18.80
N ALA A 27 6.33 -5.31 -18.21
CA ALA A 27 5.83 -5.20 -16.85
C ALA A 27 4.40 -5.74 -16.71
N CYS A 28 3.51 -5.42 -17.64
CA CYS A 28 2.13 -5.94 -17.66
C CYS A 28 2.11 -7.47 -17.73
N SER A 29 2.89 -8.07 -18.63
CA SER A 29 2.98 -9.53 -18.74
C SER A 29 3.53 -10.18 -17.47
N ALA A 30 4.50 -9.56 -16.80
CA ALA A 30 5.01 -10.04 -15.52
C ALA A 30 3.96 -9.96 -14.40
N LEU A 31 3.23 -8.84 -14.31
CA LEU A 31 2.18 -8.65 -13.31
C LEU A 31 1.01 -9.61 -13.51
N GLU A 32 0.64 -9.90 -14.76
CA GLU A 32 -0.40 -10.87 -15.11
C GLU A 32 -0.01 -12.30 -14.64
N LYS A 33 1.24 -12.72 -14.84
CA LYS A 33 1.75 -14.00 -14.33
C LYS A 33 1.72 -14.07 -12.80
N ILE A 34 2.02 -12.97 -12.12
CA ILE A 34 2.02 -12.91 -10.65
C ILE A 34 0.57 -12.94 -10.12
N ALA A 35 -0.33 -12.18 -10.75
CA ALA A 35 -1.74 -12.14 -10.38
C ALA A 35 -2.42 -13.50 -10.59
N SER A 36 -2.16 -14.16 -11.74
CA SER A 36 -2.69 -15.50 -12.04
C SER A 36 -2.18 -16.59 -11.07
N SER A 37 -0.99 -16.44 -10.50
CA SER A 37 -0.50 -17.31 -9.41
C SER A 37 -1.19 -17.09 -8.05
N GLY A 38 -2.16 -16.17 -7.97
CA GLY A 38 -2.88 -15.81 -6.74
C GLY A 38 -2.03 -15.02 -5.74
N ARG A 39 -0.88 -14.50 -6.15
CA ARG A 39 -0.06 -13.61 -5.30
C ARG A 39 -0.58 -12.18 -5.40
N LYS A 40 -0.58 -11.48 -4.27
CA LYS A 40 -1.01 -10.08 -4.19
C LYS A 40 0.10 -9.15 -4.69
N ILE A 41 -0.30 -8.09 -5.39
CA ILE A 41 0.59 -7.01 -5.85
C ILE A 41 0.35 -5.82 -4.94
N LEU A 42 1.42 -5.25 -4.38
CA LEU A 42 1.34 -4.10 -3.49
C LEU A 42 1.58 -2.81 -4.27
N PHE A 43 0.56 -1.96 -4.35
CA PHE A 43 0.66 -0.64 -4.97
C PHE A 43 1.14 0.40 -3.96
N VAL A 44 2.02 1.31 -4.34
CA VAL A 44 2.61 2.27 -3.41
C VAL A 44 2.72 3.63 -4.08
N ALA A 45 2.11 4.65 -3.49
CA ALA A 45 2.32 6.03 -3.92
C ALA A 45 2.00 7.04 -2.83
N THR A 46 3.03 7.77 -2.39
CA THR A 46 2.89 8.74 -1.30
C THR A 46 2.65 10.17 -1.78
N LYS A 47 2.82 10.42 -3.09
CA LYS A 47 2.62 11.73 -3.72
C LYS A 47 1.15 12.11 -3.73
N LYS A 48 0.83 13.35 -3.34
CA LYS A 48 -0.55 13.86 -3.26
C LYS A 48 -1.36 13.64 -4.53
N GLN A 49 -0.73 13.80 -5.70
CA GLN A 49 -1.36 13.65 -7.01
C GLN A 49 -1.77 12.20 -7.30
N ALA A 50 -1.07 11.22 -6.72
CA ALA A 50 -1.24 9.80 -7.03
C ALA A 50 -2.05 9.04 -5.96
N LYS A 51 -2.24 9.64 -4.77
CA LYS A 51 -2.90 8.97 -3.64
C LYS A 51 -4.29 8.44 -4.00
N ASN A 52 -5.17 9.32 -4.47
CA ASN A 52 -6.57 8.97 -4.73
C ASN A 52 -6.67 7.98 -5.90
N ILE A 53 -5.93 8.26 -6.98
CA ILE A 53 -5.88 7.41 -8.17
C ILE A 53 -5.48 5.97 -7.81
N ILE A 54 -4.40 5.81 -7.03
CA ILE A 54 -3.93 4.47 -6.66
C ILE A 54 -4.83 3.80 -5.64
N SER A 55 -5.39 4.55 -4.68
CA SER A 55 -6.35 3.94 -3.73
C SER A 55 -7.61 3.44 -4.43
N GLU A 56 -8.15 4.21 -5.38
CA GLU A 56 -9.36 3.84 -6.13
C GLU A 56 -9.08 2.63 -7.03
N CYS A 57 -8.08 2.72 -7.92
CA CYS A 57 -7.77 1.63 -8.84
C CYS A 57 -7.40 0.33 -8.12
N ALA A 58 -6.61 0.39 -7.05
CA ALA A 58 -6.22 -0.81 -6.31
C ALA A 58 -7.38 -1.42 -5.51
N SER A 59 -8.29 -0.59 -5.00
CA SER A 59 -9.49 -1.06 -4.30
C SER A 59 -10.45 -1.77 -5.25
N GLU A 60 -10.67 -1.23 -6.46
CA GLU A 60 -11.51 -1.85 -7.49
C GLU A 60 -11.06 -3.27 -7.86
N VAL A 61 -9.74 -3.50 -7.91
CA VAL A 61 -9.17 -4.83 -8.22
C VAL A 61 -8.84 -5.66 -6.96
N ASN A 62 -9.24 -5.21 -5.77
CA ASN A 62 -9.02 -5.88 -4.48
C ASN A 62 -7.54 -6.26 -4.25
N MET A 63 -6.65 -5.33 -4.57
CA MET A 63 -5.21 -5.42 -4.32
C MET A 63 -4.79 -4.46 -3.22
N PRO A 64 -3.80 -4.84 -2.39
CA PRO A 64 -3.32 -3.99 -1.30
C PRO A 64 -2.57 -2.77 -1.84
N TYR A 65 -2.70 -1.63 -1.15
CA TYR A 65 -2.03 -0.38 -1.55
C TYR A 65 -1.54 0.45 -0.36
N ILE A 66 -0.50 1.26 -0.52
CA ILE A 66 -0.01 2.21 0.48
C ILE A 66 0.06 3.60 -0.13
N THR A 67 -0.85 4.47 0.28
CA THR A 67 -0.93 5.85 -0.21
C THR A 67 -0.48 6.88 0.83
N GLU A 68 -0.42 6.49 2.09
CA GLU A 68 0.00 7.35 3.19
C GLU A 68 1.50 7.22 3.45
N ARG A 69 1.88 6.82 4.67
CA ARG A 69 3.30 6.66 5.00
C ARG A 69 3.73 5.23 4.76
N TRP A 70 4.81 5.06 4.00
CA TRP A 70 5.54 3.80 3.92
C TRP A 70 6.34 3.57 5.22
N PRO A 71 5.99 2.58 6.06
CA PRO A 71 6.75 2.28 7.26
C PRO A 71 8.08 1.62 6.91
N GLY A 72 9.16 2.05 7.57
CA GLY A 72 10.43 1.33 7.50
C GLY A 72 10.24 -0.12 7.95
N GLY A 73 10.86 -1.07 7.25
CA GLY A 73 10.72 -2.49 7.58
C GLY A 73 9.44 -3.15 7.06
N MET A 74 8.66 -2.49 6.19
CA MET A 74 7.38 -3.04 5.75
C MET A 74 7.48 -4.43 5.08
N LEU A 75 8.53 -4.61 4.27
CA LEU A 75 8.81 -5.89 3.59
C LEU A 75 9.86 -6.71 4.34
N THR A 76 10.88 -6.06 4.91
CA THR A 76 12.02 -6.75 5.55
C THR A 76 11.71 -7.23 6.98
N ASN A 77 10.76 -6.60 7.67
CA ASN A 77 10.28 -6.99 9.00
C ASN A 77 8.76 -7.15 9.00
N PHE A 78 8.26 -8.00 8.09
CA PHE A 78 6.82 -8.24 7.91
C PHE A 78 6.15 -8.82 9.16
N VAL A 79 6.90 -9.55 9.99
CA VAL A 79 6.40 -10.08 11.27
C VAL A 79 5.94 -8.95 12.20
N THR A 80 6.70 -7.86 12.28
CA THR A 80 6.34 -6.70 13.12
C THR A 80 5.17 -5.92 12.53
N ILE A 81 5.11 -5.77 11.21
CA ILE A 81 3.94 -5.18 10.54
C ILE A 81 2.68 -5.98 10.82
N ARG A 82 2.74 -7.31 10.72
CA ARG A 82 1.61 -8.20 11.01
C ARG A 82 1.16 -8.06 12.47
N LYS A 83 2.07 -7.85 13.42
CA LYS A 83 1.72 -7.55 14.82
C LYS A 83 0.93 -6.23 14.93
N ALA A 84 1.31 -5.20 14.17
CA ALA A 84 0.57 -3.94 14.14
C ALA A 84 -0.84 -4.09 13.53
N VAL A 85 -0.96 -4.85 12.45
CA VAL A 85 -2.26 -5.21 11.84
C VAL A 85 -3.12 -6.02 12.84
N LYS A 86 -2.55 -7.02 13.49
CA LYS A 86 -3.26 -7.82 14.51
C LYS A 86 -3.73 -6.96 15.69
N LYS A 87 -2.95 -5.96 16.09
CA LYS A 87 -3.35 -4.98 17.12
C LYS A 87 -4.57 -4.17 16.67
N MET A 88 -4.64 -3.80 15.40
CA MET A 88 -5.81 -3.12 14.84
C MET A 88 -7.06 -3.99 14.96
N SER A 89 -7.00 -5.24 14.51
CA SER A 89 -8.12 -6.18 14.61
C SER A 89 -8.51 -6.50 16.07
N ALA A 90 -7.55 -6.53 16.99
CA ALA A 90 -7.83 -6.69 18.41
C ALA A 90 -8.61 -5.51 18.99
N ILE A 91 -8.29 -4.27 18.57
CA ILE A 91 -9.05 -3.09 18.97
C ILE A 91 -10.50 -3.18 18.45
N ASP A 92 -10.67 -3.61 17.20
CA ASP A 92 -12.01 -3.75 16.60
C ASP A 92 -12.84 -4.79 17.38
N ARG A 93 -12.23 -5.92 17.74
CA ARG A 93 -12.89 -6.94 18.59
C ARG A 93 -13.29 -6.40 19.96
N THR A 94 -12.44 -5.60 20.62
CA THR A 94 -12.78 -5.01 21.93
C THR A 94 -13.94 -4.03 21.87
N LYS A 95 -14.21 -3.46 20.69
CA LYS A 95 -15.39 -2.60 20.47
C LYS A 95 -16.65 -3.44 20.30
N GLU A 96 -16.55 -4.56 19.60
CA GLU A 96 -17.66 -5.48 19.38
C GLU A 96 -18.09 -6.22 20.66
N ASP A 97 -17.13 -6.62 21.51
CA ASP A 97 -17.39 -7.37 22.75
C ASP A 97 -17.82 -6.49 23.94
N GLY A 98 -17.87 -5.17 23.77
CA GLY A 98 -18.28 -4.21 24.80
C GLY A 98 -17.21 -3.89 25.85
N THR A 99 -16.04 -4.53 25.82
CA THR A 99 -14.91 -4.23 26.73
C THR A 99 -14.41 -2.80 26.54
N PHE A 100 -14.54 -2.25 25.33
CA PHE A 100 -14.24 -0.86 25.05
C PHE A 100 -15.07 0.09 25.93
N GLU A 101 -16.31 -0.27 26.25
CA GLU A 101 -17.21 0.61 27.02
C GLU A 101 -16.82 0.75 28.49
N THR A 102 -16.08 -0.22 29.05
CA THR A 102 -15.59 -0.19 30.44
C THR A 102 -14.38 0.74 30.62
N LEU A 103 -13.80 1.24 29.53
CA LEU A 103 -12.65 2.13 29.56
C LEU A 103 -13.04 3.57 29.94
N SER A 104 -12.11 4.30 30.57
CA SER A 104 -12.30 5.73 30.82
C SER A 104 -12.33 6.53 29.50
N LYS A 105 -12.96 7.72 29.51
CA LYS A 105 -13.03 8.61 28.34
C LYS A 105 -11.64 8.90 27.73
N LYS A 106 -10.61 9.03 28.57
CA LYS A 106 -9.23 9.27 28.14
C LYS A 106 -8.62 8.06 27.42
N GLU A 107 -8.91 6.85 27.90
CA GLU A 107 -8.42 5.61 27.30
C GLU A 107 -9.13 5.31 25.99
N LYS A 108 -10.46 5.48 25.95
CA LYS A 108 -11.25 5.39 24.71
C LYS A 108 -10.65 6.27 23.60
N LEU A 109 -10.41 7.55 23.91
CA LEU A 109 -9.80 8.49 22.96
C LEU A 109 -8.42 8.05 22.47
N ARG A 110 -7.57 7.47 23.35
CA ARG A 110 -6.24 6.99 22.97
C ARG A 110 -6.33 5.77 22.05
N VAL A 111 -7.24 4.85 22.35
CA VAL A 111 -7.48 3.65 21.54
C VAL A 111 -8.02 4.06 20.17
N ASP A 112 -8.99 4.97 20.10
CA ASP A 112 -9.55 5.48 18.84
C ASP A 112 -8.50 6.16 17.97
N ARG A 113 -7.67 7.04 18.55
CA ARG A 113 -6.57 7.68 17.82
C ARG A 113 -5.57 6.65 17.28
N THR A 114 -5.28 5.61 18.07
CA THR A 114 -4.37 4.54 17.65
C THR A 114 -4.98 3.74 16.51
N ARG A 115 -6.27 3.39 16.60
CA ARG A 115 -7.01 2.67 15.56
C ARG A 115 -7.11 3.46 14.26
N ALA A 116 -7.50 4.73 14.32
CA ALA A 116 -7.57 5.60 13.14
C ALA A 116 -6.21 5.75 12.45
N LYS A 117 -5.13 5.83 13.24
CA LYS A 117 -3.76 5.89 12.69
C LYS A 117 -3.35 4.57 12.04
N LEU A 118 -3.72 3.42 12.61
CA LEU A 118 -3.42 2.12 12.03
C LEU A 118 -4.21 1.91 10.73
N GLU A 119 -5.49 2.26 10.71
CA GLU A 119 -6.34 2.17 9.51
C GLU A 119 -5.76 2.94 8.34
N LYS A 120 -5.46 4.22 8.59
CA LYS A 120 -5.00 5.13 7.57
C LYS A 120 -3.69 4.65 6.93
N ASN A 121 -2.84 3.94 7.68
CA ASN A 121 -1.54 3.50 7.18
C ASN A 121 -1.51 2.05 6.71
N LEU A 122 -2.32 1.16 7.29
CA LEU A 122 -2.23 -0.30 7.12
C LEU A 122 -3.58 -0.96 6.80
N GLY A 123 -4.68 -0.22 6.70
CA GLY A 123 -6.04 -0.77 6.49
C GLY A 123 -6.11 -1.66 5.26
N SER A 124 -5.54 -1.21 4.15
CA SER A 124 -5.49 -1.93 2.87
C SER A 124 -4.68 -3.24 2.90
N ILE A 125 -3.77 -3.42 3.86
CA ILE A 125 -2.93 -4.62 3.97
C ILE A 125 -3.43 -5.58 5.04
N THR A 126 -4.59 -5.32 5.64
CA THR A 126 -5.16 -6.14 6.72
C THR A 126 -5.39 -7.59 6.29
N SER A 127 -5.77 -7.81 5.03
CA SER A 127 -5.98 -9.13 4.44
C SER A 127 -4.69 -9.83 4.01
N MET A 128 -3.52 -9.17 4.08
CA MET A 128 -2.25 -9.75 3.65
C MET A 128 -1.66 -10.68 4.70
N THR A 129 -1.68 -11.98 4.43
CA THR A 129 -1.07 -13.00 5.30
C THR A 129 0.38 -13.32 4.93
N ARG A 130 0.79 -13.00 3.70
CA ARG A 130 2.12 -13.28 3.13
C ARG A 130 2.67 -12.03 2.43
N LEU A 131 3.98 -12.04 2.19
CA LEU A 131 4.64 -10.99 1.41
C LEU A 131 4.04 -10.90 0.00
N PRO A 132 3.94 -9.70 -0.58
CA PRO A 132 3.44 -9.52 -1.94
C PRO A 132 4.37 -10.20 -2.95
N GLY A 133 3.81 -10.58 -4.10
CA GLY A 133 4.57 -11.16 -5.21
C GLY A 133 5.30 -10.11 -6.05
N ALA A 134 4.76 -8.89 -6.10
CA ALA A 134 5.36 -7.74 -6.75
C ALA A 134 5.01 -6.45 -6.01
N LEU A 135 5.76 -5.41 -6.33
CA LEU A 135 5.59 -4.06 -5.85
C LEU A 135 5.45 -3.14 -7.06
N LEU A 136 4.46 -2.24 -7.02
CA LEU A 136 4.30 -1.19 -8.01
C LEU A 136 4.47 0.18 -7.30
N LEU A 137 5.40 1.00 -7.77
CA LEU A 137 5.86 2.25 -7.16
C LEU A 137 5.70 3.46 -8.08
#